data_AF-A0A382S2A3-F1
#
_entry.id   AF-A0A382S2A3-F1
#
_cell.length_a   1.000
_cell.length_b   1.000
_cell.length_c   1.000
_cell.angle_alpha   90.00
_cell.angle_beta   90.00
_cell.angle_gamma   90.00
#
_symmetry.space_group_name_H-M   'P 1'
#
loop_
_entity.id
_entity.type
_entity.pdbx_description
1 polymer ?
#
loop_
_entity_poly.entity_id
_entity_poly.type
_entity_poly.pdbx_seq_one_letter_code
_entity_poly.pdbx_strand_id
1 'polypeptide(L)'
;MQYISTSDWGSVVAVESLQGGSINSVYLLDTDFGPPSLLKTNSKCPKHMFARESEGLYALALAGGLRIPEVYKYGDNWLLMEYIPHSNPASNYWSTLGEGLAQIHLTVEDRFGFPEDNFIGNTIQLNSWTE
;
A
#
# COMPACT_ATOMS: atom_id res chain seq x y z
N MET A 1 -0.50 -16.65 1.03
CA MET A 1 0.34 -17.86 1.14
C MET A 1 0.69 -18.45 -0.22
N GLN A 2 -0.28 -18.74 -1.10
CA GLN A 2 0.02 -19.32 -2.43
C GLN A 2 0.96 -18.45 -3.29
N TYR A 3 0.94 -17.12 -3.15
CA TYR A 3 1.87 -16.23 -3.85
C TYR A 3 3.33 -16.44 -3.42
N ILE A 4 3.60 -16.46 -2.11
CA ILE A 4 4.96 -16.63 -1.58
C ILE A 4 5.55 -17.98 -2.00
N SER A 5 4.72 -19.04 -2.04
CA SER A 5 5.15 -20.36 -2.53
C SER A 5 5.30 -20.46 -4.04
N THR A 6 4.67 -19.56 -4.81
CA THR A 6 4.84 -19.48 -6.28
C THR A 6 5.92 -18.48 -6.69
N SER A 7 6.31 -17.58 -5.79
CA SER A 7 7.53 -16.81 -5.87
C SER A 7 8.67 -17.70 -5.40
N ASP A 8 9.89 -17.52 -5.93
CA ASP A 8 11.08 -18.26 -5.46
C ASP A 8 11.55 -17.80 -4.05
N TRP A 9 10.63 -17.39 -3.19
CA TRP A 9 10.88 -16.80 -1.86
C TRP A 9 10.95 -17.84 -0.74
N GLY A 10 10.59 -19.09 -1.05
CA GLY A 10 10.55 -20.19 -0.09
C GLY A 10 9.27 -20.19 0.75
N SER A 11 9.37 -20.65 2.00
CA SER A 11 8.25 -20.69 2.94
C SER A 11 8.29 -19.49 3.89
N VAL A 12 7.14 -19.15 4.48
CA VAL A 12 7.08 -18.19 5.58
C VAL A 12 7.64 -18.85 6.84
N VAL A 13 8.69 -18.27 7.42
CA VAL A 13 9.38 -18.80 8.61
C VAL A 13 8.99 -18.08 9.89
N ALA A 14 8.57 -16.82 9.78
CA ALA A 14 8.08 -16.05 10.92
C ALA A 14 6.94 -15.12 10.50
N VAL A 15 6.04 -14.88 11.46
CA VAL A 15 4.92 -13.94 11.33
C VAL A 15 4.86 -13.12 12.60
N GLU A 16 5.13 -11.82 12.48
CA GLU A 16 5.05 -10.86 13.57
C GLU A 16 3.82 -9.98 13.39
N SER A 17 2.96 -9.88 14.41
CA SER A 17 1.86 -8.90 14.39
C SER A 17 2.42 -7.51 14.67
N LEU A 18 2.24 -6.59 13.73
CA LEU A 18 2.64 -5.19 13.91
C LEU A 18 1.51 -4.40 14.57
N GLN A 19 1.87 -3.48 15.46
CA GLN A 19 0.93 -2.52 16.03
C GLN A 19 0.67 -1.36 15.04
N GLY A 20 -0.48 -0.70 15.17
CA GLY A 20 -0.82 0.49 14.37
C GLY A 20 -1.83 0.26 13.23
N GLY A 21 -2.26 -0.98 13.00
CA GLY A 21 -3.43 -1.25 12.17
C GLY A 21 -4.70 -0.77 12.88
N SER A 22 -5.36 0.26 12.34
CA SER A 22 -6.64 0.75 12.90
C SER A 22 -7.79 -0.19 12.52
N ILE A 23 -8.02 -0.36 11.22
CA ILE A 23 -9.13 -1.16 10.67
C ILE A 23 -8.70 -2.54 10.18
N ASN A 24 -7.40 -2.73 9.92
CA ASN A 24 -6.83 -3.95 9.36
C ASN A 24 -5.82 -4.53 10.34
N SER A 25 -5.74 -5.86 10.42
CA SER A 25 -4.63 -6.54 11.08
C SER A 25 -3.42 -6.52 10.16
N VAL A 26 -2.25 -6.16 10.70
CA VAL A 26 -1.01 -5.98 9.93
C VAL A 26 0.05 -6.92 10.47
N TYR A 27 0.72 -7.63 9.56
CA TYR A 27 1.76 -8.60 9.88
C TYR A 27 3.02 -8.34 9.07
N LEU A 28 4.17 -8.52 9.69
CA LEU A 28 5.45 -8.70 9.01
C LEU A 28 5.67 -10.20 8.79
N LEU A 29 5.97 -10.57 7.55
CA LEU A 29 6.28 -11.93 7.15
C LEU A 29 7.75 -12.03 6.78
N ASP A 30 8.47 -12.93 7.44
CA ASP A 30 9.80 -13.35 7.02
C ASP A 30 9.72 -14.64 6.23
N THR A 31 10.56 -14.76 5.21
CA THR A 31 10.62 -15.95 4.34
C THR A 31 12.03 -16.50 4.28
N ASP A 32 12.18 -17.78 3.91
CA ASP A 32 13.48 -18.45 3.84
C ASP A 32 14.49 -17.72 2.93
N PHE A 33 14.03 -17.23 1.78
CA PHE A 33 14.89 -16.67 0.73
C PHE A 33 14.44 -15.30 0.23
N GLY A 34 13.14 -15.00 0.31
CA GLY A 34 12.59 -13.74 -0.17
C GLY A 34 12.77 -12.57 0.80
N PRO A 35 12.49 -11.34 0.35
CA PRO A 35 12.53 -10.17 1.20
C PRO A 35 11.40 -10.21 2.26
N PRO A 36 11.61 -9.56 3.42
CA PRO A 36 10.52 -9.35 4.36
C PRO A 36 9.36 -8.61 3.69
N SER A 37 8.14 -9.02 4.02
CA SER A 37 6.92 -8.53 3.36
C SER A 37 5.87 -8.13 4.39
N LEU A 38 5.07 -7.13 4.06
CA LEU A 38 3.97 -6.68 4.90
C LEU A 38 2.66 -7.27 4.39
N LEU A 39 1.90 -7.91 5.28
CA LEU A 39 0.58 -8.46 5.00
C LEU A 39 -0.48 -7.69 5.79
N LYS A 40 -1.41 -7.04 5.09
CA LYS A 40 -2.65 -6.50 5.67
C LYS A 40 -3.77 -7.50 5.47
N THR A 41 -4.61 -7.70 6.48
CA THR A 41 -5.80 -8.55 6.37
C THR A 41 -7.00 -7.91 7.08
N ASN A 42 -8.20 -8.16 6.55
CA ASN A 42 -9.46 -7.78 7.20
C ASN A 42 -10.61 -8.62 6.66
N SER A 43 -11.10 -9.58 7.45
CA SER A 43 -12.18 -10.49 7.04
C SER A 43 -13.55 -9.82 6.90
N LYS A 44 -13.71 -8.59 7.38
CA LYS A 44 -14.95 -7.80 7.34
C LYS A 44 -14.83 -6.59 6.41
N CYS A 45 -13.76 -6.49 5.60
CA CYS A 45 -13.61 -5.36 4.72
C CYS A 45 -14.74 -5.30 3.67
N PRO A 46 -15.14 -4.10 3.24
CA PRO A 46 -15.93 -3.92 2.04
C PRO A 46 -15.27 -4.62 0.84
N LYS A 47 -16.09 -5.01 -0.14
CA LYS A 47 -15.59 -5.57 -1.40
C LYS A 47 -14.59 -4.59 -2.04
N HIS A 48 -13.56 -5.16 -2.66
CA HIS A 48 -12.53 -4.44 -3.39
C HIS A 48 -11.63 -3.51 -2.58
N MET A 49 -11.76 -3.39 -1.25
CA MET A 49 -10.93 -2.48 -0.43
C MET A 49 -9.43 -2.57 -0.74
N PHE A 50 -8.86 -3.78 -0.73
CA PHE A 50 -7.44 -3.99 -1.00
C PHE A 50 -7.06 -3.85 -2.48
N ALA A 51 -8.00 -4.09 -3.40
CA ALA A 51 -7.79 -3.79 -4.82
C ALA A 51 -7.69 -2.27 -5.04
N ARG A 52 -8.57 -1.48 -4.40
CA ARG A 52 -8.53 -0.01 -4.46
C ARG A 52 -7.29 0.58 -3.80
N GLU A 53 -6.84 -0.01 -2.69
CA GLU A 53 -5.56 0.36 -2.09
C GLU A 53 -4.38 0.07 -3.05
N SER A 54 -4.39 -1.08 -3.71
CA SER A 54 -3.37 -1.42 -4.72
C SER A 54 -3.35 -0.44 -5.90
N GLU A 55 -4.52 -0.04 -6.41
CA GLU A 55 -4.64 0.93 -7.50
C GLU A 55 -4.13 2.32 -7.09
N GLY A 56 -4.45 2.77 -5.87
CA GLY A 56 -3.95 4.04 -5.33
C GLY A 56 -2.43 4.05 -5.14
N LEU A 57 -1.87 2.96 -4.60
CA LEU A 57 -0.41 2.81 -4.47
C LEU A 57 0.27 2.81 -5.84
N TYR A 58 -0.30 2.12 -6.82
CA TYR A 58 0.23 2.15 -8.19
C TYR A 58 0.20 3.55 -8.81
N ALA A 59 -0.90 4.29 -8.65
CA ALA A 59 -1.01 5.67 -9.14
C ALA A 59 0.04 6.61 -8.49
N LEU A 60 0.24 6.49 -7.17
CA LEU A 60 1.27 7.25 -6.45
C LEU A 60 2.69 6.90 -6.92
N ALA A 61 2.95 5.61 -7.18
CA ALA A 61 4.25 5.17 -7.68
C ALA A 61 4.54 5.72 -9.09
N LEU A 62 3.53 5.80 -9.95
CA LEU A 62 3.65 6.39 -11.30
C LEU A 62 3.92 7.89 -11.27
N ALA A 63 3.30 8.64 -10.35
CA ALA A 63 3.56 10.07 -10.17
C ALA A 63 5.02 10.35 -9.76
N GLY A 64 5.65 9.40 -9.05
CA GLY A 64 7.02 9.51 -8.59
C GLY A 64 7.19 10.53 -7.46
N GLY A 65 8.43 10.83 -7.10
CA GLY A 65 8.75 11.83 -6.06
C GLY A 65 8.87 11.29 -4.64
N LEU A 66 8.12 10.24 -4.27
CA LEU A 66 8.28 9.55 -2.99
C LEU A 66 8.45 8.04 -3.19
N ARG A 67 9.09 7.37 -2.22
CA ARG A 67 9.12 5.91 -2.16
C ARG A 67 7.73 5.40 -1.77
N ILE A 68 7.10 4.68 -2.68
CA ILE A 68 5.83 4.01 -2.48
C ILE A 68 6.09 2.50 -2.43
N PRO A 69 5.52 1.76 -1.47
CA PRO A 69 5.75 0.32 -1.36
C PRO A 69 5.19 -0.42 -2.57
N GLU A 70 5.97 -1.36 -3.10
CA GLU A 70 5.50 -2.24 -4.18
C GLU A 70 4.41 -3.18 -3.67
N VAL A 71 3.30 -3.27 -4.41
CA VAL A 71 2.27 -4.28 -4.15
C VAL A 71 2.62 -5.55 -4.90
N TYR A 72 2.83 -6.63 -4.15
CA TYR A 72 3.13 -7.93 -4.73
C TYR A 72 1.87 -8.67 -5.18
N LYS A 73 0.84 -8.69 -4.31
CA LYS A 73 -0.46 -9.28 -4.63
C LYS A 73 -1.53 -8.85 -3.63
N TYR A 74 -2.79 -8.93 -4.03
CA TYR A 74 -3.93 -8.78 -3.14
C TYR A 74 -4.98 -9.88 -3.38
N GLY A 75 -5.90 -10.00 -2.45
CA GLY A 75 -7.14 -10.75 -2.59
C GLY A 75 -8.30 -9.98 -1.95
N ASP A 76 -9.47 -10.61 -1.87
CA ASP A 76 -10.69 -9.93 -1.40
C ASP A 76 -10.55 -9.31 -0.01
N ASN A 77 -9.78 -9.94 0.88
CA ASN A 77 -9.64 -9.57 2.29
C ASN A 77 -8.18 -9.47 2.76
N TRP A 78 -7.22 -9.33 1.84
CA TRP A 78 -5.81 -9.14 2.18
C TRP A 78 -5.01 -8.40 1.09
N LEU A 79 -3.89 -7.80 1.50
CA LEU A 79 -2.89 -7.15 0.65
C LEU A 79 -1.49 -7.56 1.11
N LEU A 80 -0.67 -8.09 0.21
CA LEU A 80 0.73 -8.42 0.41
C LEU A 80 1.60 -7.44 -0.38
N MET A 81 2.53 -6.79 0.30
CA MET A 81 3.33 -5.71 -0.26
C MET A 81 4.73 -5.65 0.36
N GLU A 82 5.59 -4.83 -0.23
CA GLU A 82 6.91 -4.50 0.29
C GLU A 82 6.84 -4.04 1.75
N TYR A 83 7.73 -4.58 2.58
CA TYR A 83 7.96 -4.04 3.91
C TYR A 83 8.99 -2.91 3.86
N ILE A 84 8.57 -1.70 4.26
CA ILE A 84 9.47 -0.56 4.45
C ILE A 84 9.78 -0.44 5.95
N PRO A 85 11.02 -0.74 6.39
CA PRO A 85 11.37 -0.65 7.79
C PRO A 85 11.35 0.79 8.29
N HIS A 86 10.90 0.97 9.53
CA HIS A 86 10.97 2.28 10.18
C HIS A 86 12.43 2.72 10.34
N SER A 87 12.70 4.01 10.11
CA SER A 87 14.00 4.62 10.32
C SER A 87 13.87 5.99 10.95
N ASN A 88 14.92 6.43 11.65
CA ASN A 88 14.97 7.80 12.13
C ASN A 88 14.97 8.78 10.95
N PRO A 89 14.19 9.88 11.00
CA PRO A 89 14.23 10.91 9.96
C PRO A 89 15.65 11.47 9.78
N ALA A 90 16.10 11.58 8.54
CA ALA A 90 17.31 12.33 8.21
C ALA A 90 17.13 13.82 8.49
N SER A 91 18.24 14.56 8.61
CA SER A 91 18.20 16.02 8.88
C SER A 91 17.43 16.82 7.82
N ASN A 92 17.39 16.33 6.58
CA ASN A 92 16.68 16.93 5.45
C ASN A 92 15.30 16.28 5.16
N TYR A 93 14.78 15.46 6.09
CA TYR A 93 13.55 14.68 5.86
C TYR A 93 12.37 15.54 5.39
N TRP A 94 12.07 16.65 6.09
CA TRP A 94 10.93 17.50 5.77
C TRP A 94 11.04 18.20 4.42
N SER A 95 12.25 18.62 4.03
CA SER A 95 12.48 19.20 2.69
C SER A 95 12.23 18.15 1.61
N THR A 96 12.82 16.98 1.77
CA THR A 96 12.69 15.86 0.83
C THR A 96 11.23 15.40 0.69
N LEU A 97 10.50 15.30 1.81
CA LEU A 97 9.09 14.96 1.80
C LEU A 97 8.26 16.03 1.07
N GLY A 98 8.51 17.32 1.35
CA GLY A 98 7.79 18.43 0.72
C GLY A 98 8.02 18.48 -0.79
N GLU A 99 9.27 18.31 -1.23
CA GLU A 99 9.64 18.24 -2.65
C GLU A 99 8.98 17.04 -3.34
N GLY A 100 9.01 15.86 -2.72
CA GLY A 100 8.35 14.67 -3.25
C GLY A 100 6.83 14.78 -3.33
N LEU A 101 6.18 15.36 -2.31
CA LEU A 101 4.74 15.63 -2.34
C LEU A 101 4.38 16.64 -3.42
N ALA A 102 5.19 17.70 -3.59
CA ALA A 102 4.98 18.66 -4.66
C ALA A 102 5.08 17.99 -6.04
N GLN A 103 6.04 17.08 -6.24
CA GLN A 103 6.14 16.32 -7.48
C GLN A 103 4.90 15.46 -7.75
N ILE A 104 4.37 14.77 -6.71
CA ILE A 104 3.12 14.01 -6.86
C ILE A 104 1.97 14.93 -7.28
N HIS A 105 1.83 16.09 -6.62
CA HIS A 105 0.76 17.06 -6.92
C HIS A 105 0.88 17.73 -8.30
N LEU A 106 2.03 17.66 -8.96
CA LEU A 106 2.19 18.12 -10.34
C LEU A 106 1.62 17.12 -11.36
N THR A 107 1.23 15.92 -10.94
CA THR A 107 0.43 14.99 -11.76
C THR A 107 -1.01 15.46 -11.75
N VAL A 108 -1.49 15.95 -12.90
CA VAL A 108 -2.80 16.60 -13.05
C VAL A 108 -3.63 15.94 -14.14
N GLU A 109 -4.94 16.10 -14.02
CA GLU A 109 -5.96 15.68 -14.99
C GLU A 109 -6.93 16.84 -15.25
N ASP A 110 -7.66 16.80 -16.36
CA ASP A 110 -8.59 17.88 -16.76
C ASP A 110 -9.85 17.98 -15.86
N ARG A 111 -10.05 17.01 -14.97
CA ARG A 111 -11.23 16.89 -14.11
C ARG A 111 -10.85 16.33 -12.74
N PHE A 112 -11.68 16.60 -11.74
CA PHE A 112 -11.54 15.98 -10.43
C PHE A 112 -12.24 14.62 -10.41
N GLY A 113 -11.58 13.62 -9.82
CA GLY A 113 -12.13 12.28 -9.69
C GLY A 113 -11.03 11.23 -9.70
N PHE A 114 -11.47 9.98 -9.77
CA PHE A 114 -10.62 8.81 -9.92
C PHE A 114 -11.40 7.75 -10.70
N PRO A 115 -10.76 6.84 -11.43
CA PRO A 115 -11.47 5.84 -12.22
C PRO A 115 -12.50 5.03 -11.42
N GLU A 116 -12.23 4.80 -10.13
CA GLU A 116 -13.03 3.94 -9.27
C GLU A 116 -13.27 4.60 -7.90
N ASP A 117 -14.45 4.37 -7.32
CA ASP A 117 -14.72 4.71 -5.93
C ASP A 117 -13.78 3.91 -5.01
N ASN A 118 -13.29 4.56 -3.97
CA ASN A 118 -12.34 3.98 -3.04
C ASN A 118 -12.75 4.25 -1.58
N PHE A 119 -11.79 4.22 -0.65
CA PHE A 119 -12.09 4.25 0.78
C PHE A 119 -11.17 5.22 1.52
N ILE A 120 -11.75 6.03 2.41
CA ILE A 120 -11.02 6.70 3.48
C ILE A 120 -11.31 5.96 4.77
N GLY A 121 -10.36 5.14 5.22
CA GLY A 121 -10.61 4.19 6.30
C GLY A 121 -11.72 3.20 5.91
N ASN A 122 -12.83 3.21 6.64
CA ASN A 122 -14.00 2.35 6.36
C ASN A 122 -15.09 3.05 5.53
N THR A 123 -14.93 4.33 5.22
CA THR A 123 -15.96 5.12 4.53
C THR A 123 -15.71 5.09 3.03
N ILE A 124 -16.77 4.84 2.24
CA ILE A 124 -16.70 4.92 0.78
C ILE A 124 -16.47 6.38 0.39
N GLN A 125 -15.46 6.61 -0.45
CA GLN A 125 -15.22 7.88 -1.13
C GLN A 125 -15.68 7.73 -2.58
N LEU A 126 -16.72 8.49 -2.92
CA LEU A 126 -17.24 8.58 -4.28
C LEU A 126 -16.29 9.45 -5.12
N ASN A 127 -15.82 8.93 -6.25
CA ASN A 127 -14.81 9.54 -7.12
C ASN A 127 -15.33 9.79 -8.54
N SER A 128 -16.64 9.81 -8.71
CA SER A 128 -17.27 10.18 -9.98
C SER A 128 -16.71 11.50 -10.50
N TRP A 129 -16.33 11.53 -11.78
CA TRP A 129 -15.68 12.68 -12.39
C TRP A 129 -16.55 13.94 -12.35
N THR A 130 -15.99 15.05 -11.87
CA THR A 130 -16.60 16.38 -11.88
C THR A 130 -15.67 17.41 -12.52
N GLU A 131 -16.25 18.55 -12.92
CA GLU A 131 -15.47 19.76 -13.25
C GLU A 131 -14.78 20.34 -12.01
#